data_AF-A0A432SPN8-F1
#
_entry.id   AF-A0A432SPN8-F1
#
_cell.length_a   1.000
_cell.length_b   1.000
_cell.length_c   1.000
_cell.angle_alpha   90.00
_cell.angle_beta   90.00
_cell.angle_gamma   90.00
#
_symmetry.space_group_name_H-M   'P 1'
#
loop_
_entity.id
_entity.type
_entity.pdbx_description
1 polymer ?
#
loop_
_entity_poly.entity_id
_entity_poly.type
_entity_poly.pdbx_seq_one_letter_code
_entity_poly.pdbx_strand_id
1 'polypeptide(L)'
;MFLESRRNFLKGTAYGVAGATVAAGVFSSVVAEETKEETKFTATPQELNFYPSQSEWDSFLELDGDDWKRGGVGRNGVASKDNPDGIQVHDYTIVPTACSNCEAGCGLTAWVDKKTLTVRKYMGNPLHTGSRGRNCAKGYGTMSQMYDPDRIPFPIKRAPGSKRGDGKWIRITWDQALKEIGQKMHDTLKVGDELSKKYIMYHVGRPNENGFTGRVPAMLGVDGTDSHTNICSAGAREGSIQWANDDRNSPDWANAKLIFLQSSHAADAGHYFQQSAGLIADARKKGAKMVVIDPRLSNSAGIADLWLSPWPGTEAALYLHYVNRVLNEDNINGKSLVDHKFVKNWVNWDKLMADDAYLKKMLEYGYIKSIPEK
;
A
#
# COMPACT_ATOMS: atom_id res chain seq x y z
N MET A 1 27.80 14.91 35.57
CA MET A 1 28.18 13.65 36.25
C MET A 1 27.04 12.67 36.05
N PHE A 2 27.15 11.86 34.99
CA PHE A 2 26.04 11.12 34.38
C PHE A 2 25.77 9.76 35.05
N LEU A 3 24.55 9.27 34.84
CA LEU A 3 23.92 8.10 35.46
C LEU A 3 24.63 6.78 35.09
N GLU A 4 25.43 6.24 36.02
CA GLU A 4 26.31 5.08 35.77
C GLU A 4 25.65 3.67 35.88
N SER A 5 24.33 3.52 36.06
CA SER A 5 23.73 2.17 35.94
C SER A 5 22.21 2.14 35.71
N ARG A 6 21.75 1.07 35.02
CA ARG A 6 20.33 0.69 34.83
C ARG A 6 19.54 0.61 36.16
N ARG A 7 20.23 0.35 37.27
CA ARG A 7 19.64 0.29 38.63
C ARG A 7 19.33 1.68 39.18
N ASN A 8 20.11 2.70 38.80
CA ASN A 8 19.87 4.10 39.21
C ASN A 8 18.79 4.75 38.35
N PHE A 9 18.65 4.36 37.07
CA PHE A 9 17.53 4.79 36.22
C PHE A 9 16.17 4.41 36.84
N LEU A 10 15.99 3.16 37.24
CA LEU A 10 14.74 2.68 37.84
C LEU A 10 14.44 3.32 39.21
N LYS A 11 15.48 3.66 39.98
CA LYS A 11 15.31 4.44 41.22
C LYS A 11 14.87 5.87 40.92
N GLY A 12 15.45 6.52 39.92
CA GLY A 12 15.04 7.86 39.47
C GLY A 12 13.60 7.92 38.98
N THR A 13 13.14 6.87 38.27
CA THR A 13 11.74 6.76 37.85
C THR A 13 10.78 6.56 39.03
N ALA A 14 11.20 5.81 40.06
CA ALA A 14 10.41 5.64 41.29
C ALA A 14 10.25 6.95 42.08
N TYR A 15 11.25 7.83 42.05
CA TYR A 15 11.15 9.17 42.66
C TYR A 15 10.30 10.17 41.85
N GLY A 16 10.08 9.93 40.56
CA GLY A 16 9.21 10.77 39.72
C GLY A 16 7.72 10.49 39.87
N VAL A 17 7.34 9.33 40.42
CA VAL A 17 5.93 8.88 40.51
C VAL A 17 5.35 9.08 41.92
N ALA A 18 6.18 9.36 42.93
CA ALA A 18 5.73 9.77 44.26
C ALA A 18 5.98 11.27 44.45
N GLY A 19 4.91 12.06 44.34
CA GLY A 19 4.96 13.51 44.53
C GLY A 19 5.52 13.93 45.90
N ALA A 20 6.15 15.10 45.88
CA ALA A 20 6.58 15.93 47.01
C ALA A 20 7.82 15.48 47.82
N THR A 21 8.99 15.97 47.42
CA THR A 21 9.84 16.72 48.38
C THR A 21 10.74 17.71 47.65
N VAL A 22 10.49 19.00 47.88
CA VAL A 22 11.38 20.10 47.50
C VAL A 22 12.60 20.03 48.43
N ALA A 23 13.70 19.46 47.94
CA ALA A 23 15.00 19.63 48.58
C ALA A 23 15.59 20.95 48.06
N ALA A 24 15.35 22.04 48.79
CA ALA A 24 16.02 23.31 48.56
C ALA A 24 17.54 23.09 48.65
N GLY A 25 18.27 23.40 47.56
CA GLY A 25 19.73 23.40 47.53
C GLY A 25 20.41 22.29 46.70
N VAL A 26 19.67 21.37 46.08
CA VAL A 26 20.26 20.32 45.21
C VAL A 26 20.35 20.73 43.73
N PHE A 27 19.56 21.72 43.32
CA PHE A 27 19.60 22.26 41.96
C PHE A 27 20.05 23.73 42.00
N SER A 28 21.22 24.00 41.44
CA SER A 28 21.56 25.37 41.02
C SER A 28 20.59 25.77 39.93
N SER A 29 19.82 26.84 40.15
CA SER A 29 19.04 27.46 39.08
C SER A 29 19.99 27.87 37.96
N VAL A 30 19.97 27.14 36.85
CA VAL A 30 20.61 27.60 35.62
C VAL A 30 19.84 28.85 35.23
N VAL A 31 20.52 29.99 35.26
CA VAL A 31 19.98 31.25 34.76
C VAL A 31 19.66 30.99 33.29
N ALA A 32 18.37 31.00 32.95
CA ALA A 32 17.93 30.87 31.57
C ALA A 32 18.45 32.11 30.81
N GLU A 33 19.46 31.93 29.98
CA GLU A 33 19.76 32.92 28.95
C GLU A 33 18.55 33.06 28.02
N GLU A 34 18.27 34.29 27.61
CA GLU A 34 17.18 34.60 26.69
C GLU A 34 17.37 33.81 25.39
N THR A 35 16.53 32.78 25.21
CA THR A 35 16.39 32.07 23.94
C THR A 35 15.93 33.05 22.88
N LYS A 36 16.83 33.37 21.95
CA LYS A 36 16.62 34.38 20.91
C LYS A 36 15.58 34.05 19.83
N GLU A 37 14.93 32.89 19.90
CA GLU A 37 13.73 32.60 19.10
C GLU A 37 12.75 31.75 19.93
N GLU A 38 11.51 32.20 20.05
CA GLU A 38 10.41 31.38 20.56
C GLU A 38 10.19 30.21 19.59
N THR A 39 10.74 29.05 19.93
CA THR A 39 10.50 27.85 19.14
C THR A 39 9.08 27.36 19.44
N LYS A 40 8.28 27.07 18.41
CA LYS A 40 6.96 26.43 18.55
C LYS A 40 7.01 25.00 19.13
N PHE A 41 8.21 24.44 19.38
CA PHE A 41 8.40 23.07 19.82
C PHE A 41 8.38 22.95 21.34
N THR A 42 7.22 22.59 21.89
CA THR A 42 7.08 22.19 23.29
C THR A 42 7.70 20.80 23.52
N ALA A 43 8.18 20.52 24.75
CA ALA A 43 8.69 19.19 25.12
C ALA A 43 7.59 18.11 25.13
N THR A 44 6.33 18.52 25.17
CA THR A 44 5.14 17.67 25.14
C THR A 44 4.22 18.14 24.03
N PRO A 45 3.90 17.32 23.01
CA PRO A 45 2.95 17.69 21.98
C PRO A 45 1.60 18.02 22.63
N GLN A 46 1.07 19.22 22.39
CA GLN A 46 -0.27 19.59 22.88
C GLN A 46 -1.39 18.88 22.10
N GLU A 47 -1.10 18.50 20.85
CA GLU A 47 -1.99 17.70 20.01
C GLU A 47 -1.25 16.48 19.45
N LEU A 48 -1.98 15.37 19.29
CA LEU A 48 -1.51 14.20 18.53
C LEU A 48 -1.59 14.41 17.01
N ASN A 49 -2.01 15.59 16.55
CA ASN A 49 -2.03 15.96 15.14
C ASN A 49 -0.59 16.12 14.64
N PHE A 50 -0.09 15.06 14.03
CA PHE A 50 1.29 14.92 13.59
C PHE A 50 1.63 15.70 12.29
N TYR A 51 0.68 16.44 11.72
CA TYR A 51 0.84 17.12 10.44
C TYR A 51 0.69 18.63 10.57
N PRO A 52 1.60 19.43 9.98
CA PRO A 52 1.39 20.86 9.84
C PRO A 52 0.27 21.17 8.86
N SER A 53 -0.27 22.38 8.98
CA SER A 53 -1.25 22.91 8.04
C SER A 53 -0.66 22.94 6.62
N GLN A 54 -1.51 22.82 5.59
CA GLN A 54 -1.02 22.81 4.20
C GLN A 54 -0.28 24.11 3.83
N SER A 55 -0.64 25.24 4.45
CA SER A 55 0.05 26.52 4.30
C SER A 55 1.51 26.51 4.79
N GLU A 56 1.89 25.55 5.62
CA GLU A 56 3.27 25.40 6.13
C GLU A 56 4.07 24.36 5.31
N TRP A 57 3.51 23.75 4.26
CA TRP A 57 4.19 22.67 3.53
C TRP A 57 5.39 23.15 2.72
N ASP A 58 5.49 24.43 2.37
CA ASP A 58 6.68 24.97 1.68
C ASP A 58 7.88 25.14 2.63
N SER A 59 7.63 25.30 3.93
CA SER A 59 8.65 25.49 4.96
C SER A 59 8.11 25.10 6.33
N PHE A 60 8.41 23.88 6.75
CA PHE A 60 8.09 23.38 8.07
C PHE A 60 9.36 23.05 8.84
N LEU A 61 9.61 23.84 9.89
CA LEU A 61 10.68 23.55 10.83
C LEU A 61 10.31 22.31 11.66
N GLU A 62 11.25 21.40 11.83
CA GLU A 62 11.16 20.26 12.75
C GLU A 62 12.52 19.99 13.39
N LEU A 63 12.52 19.61 14.66
CA LEU A 63 13.75 19.21 15.34
C LEU A 63 14.36 17.97 14.68
N ASP A 64 15.69 17.94 14.61
CA ASP A 64 16.40 16.76 14.18
C ASP A 64 16.10 15.56 15.11
N GLY A 65 15.85 14.39 14.52
CA GLY A 65 15.46 13.19 15.27
C GLY A 65 16.51 12.71 16.27
N ASP A 66 17.77 13.14 16.13
CA ASP A 66 18.86 12.87 17.06
C ASP A 66 19.07 14.00 18.09
N ASP A 67 18.13 14.95 18.22
CA ASP A 67 18.17 16.04 19.21
C ASP A 67 18.30 15.54 20.65
N TRP A 68 17.73 14.37 20.94
CA TRP A 68 17.89 13.73 22.25
C TRP A 68 19.36 13.43 22.62
N LYS A 69 20.23 13.21 21.62
CA LYS A 69 21.68 13.02 21.82
C LYS A 69 22.39 14.33 22.20
N ARG A 70 21.73 15.48 21.97
CA ARG A 70 22.26 16.84 22.14
C ARG A 70 21.56 17.63 23.27
N GLY A 71 21.00 16.91 24.25
CA GLY A 71 20.42 17.51 25.46
C GLY A 71 18.92 17.29 25.63
N GLY A 72 18.21 16.80 24.59
CA GLY A 72 16.82 16.35 24.70
C GLY A 72 15.92 17.38 25.40
N VAL A 73 14.96 16.98 26.22
CA VAL A 73 13.97 17.88 26.86
C VAL A 73 14.53 19.01 27.77
N GLY A 74 15.85 19.10 28.00
CA GLY A 74 16.52 20.19 28.73
C GLY A 74 17.24 21.21 27.83
N ARG A 75 16.72 21.44 26.62
CA ARG A 75 17.42 21.95 25.42
C ARG A 75 18.25 23.24 25.62
N ASN A 76 19.53 23.16 25.27
CA ASN A 76 20.45 24.30 25.15
C ASN A 76 20.48 24.84 23.71
N GLY A 77 19.59 25.78 23.36
CA GLY A 77 19.69 26.73 22.21
C GLY A 77 19.91 26.17 20.79
N VAL A 78 19.93 27.04 19.77
CA VAL A 78 20.35 26.66 18.40
C VAL A 78 21.87 26.55 18.34
N ALA A 79 22.39 25.61 17.55
CA ALA A 79 23.82 25.46 17.34
C ALA A 79 24.48 26.78 16.90
N SER A 80 25.48 27.23 17.65
CA SER A 80 26.25 28.45 17.39
C SER A 80 27.73 28.21 17.68
N LYS A 81 28.58 29.21 17.41
CA LYS A 81 30.01 29.12 17.75
C LYS A 81 30.25 28.91 19.25
N ASP A 82 29.37 29.49 20.07
CA ASP A 82 29.46 29.46 21.54
C ASP A 82 28.59 28.34 22.15
N ASN A 83 27.71 27.74 21.34
CA ASN A 83 26.90 26.57 21.67
C ASN A 83 27.04 25.49 20.58
N PRO A 84 28.20 24.83 20.48
CA PRO A 84 28.46 23.84 19.43
C PRO A 84 27.56 22.60 19.55
N ASP A 85 27.06 22.30 20.74
CA ASP A 85 26.20 21.14 21.04
C ASP A 85 24.70 21.41 20.81
N GLY A 86 24.32 22.59 20.32
CA GLY A 86 22.93 23.02 20.26
C GLY A 86 21.98 22.15 19.42
N ILE A 87 20.71 22.55 19.43
CA ILE A 87 19.61 21.93 18.69
C ILE A 87 19.84 22.10 17.19
N GLN A 88 19.60 21.03 16.43
CA GLN A 88 19.49 21.10 14.98
C GLN A 88 18.02 21.07 14.58
N VAL A 89 17.69 21.92 13.61
CA VAL A 89 16.35 22.05 13.05
C VAL A 89 16.46 21.83 11.55
N HIS A 90 15.59 20.96 11.03
CA HIS A 90 15.39 20.79 9.60
C HIS A 90 14.29 21.72 9.12
N ASP A 91 14.52 22.40 8.01
CA ASP A 91 13.47 23.11 7.26
C ASP A 91 13.00 22.20 6.12
N TYR A 92 11.80 21.65 6.26
CA TYR A 92 11.23 20.73 5.30
C TYR A 92 10.29 21.42 4.31
N THR A 93 10.44 21.09 3.03
CA THR A 93 9.35 21.16 2.06
C THR A 93 8.64 19.82 2.03
N ILE A 94 7.33 19.81 2.26
CA ILE A 94 6.47 18.64 2.31
C ILE A 94 5.79 18.46 0.96
N VAL A 95 6.22 17.45 0.21
CA VAL A 95 5.73 17.20 -1.14
C VAL A 95 4.74 16.03 -1.13
N PRO A 96 3.46 16.22 -1.49
CA PRO A 96 2.54 15.10 -1.64
C PRO A 96 2.97 14.17 -2.77
N THR A 97 2.89 12.87 -2.52
CA THR A 97 3.27 11.81 -3.46
C THR A 97 2.41 10.57 -3.22
N ALA A 98 2.63 9.50 -3.99
CA ALA A 98 1.88 8.26 -3.89
C ALA A 98 2.83 7.06 -3.68
N CYS A 99 2.39 6.12 -2.84
CA CYS A 99 3.10 4.87 -2.61
C CYS A 99 3.01 3.97 -3.85
N SER A 100 4.16 3.56 -4.37
CA SER A 100 4.25 2.68 -5.53
C SER A 100 4.53 1.20 -5.18
N ASN A 101 4.57 0.82 -3.91
CA ASN A 101 4.95 -0.53 -3.50
C ASN A 101 3.90 -1.61 -3.79
N CYS A 102 2.62 -1.24 -3.87
CA CYS A 102 1.53 -2.15 -4.20
C CYS A 102 0.43 -1.41 -4.97
N GLU A 103 -0.68 -2.10 -5.24
CA GLU A 103 -1.77 -1.57 -6.05
C GLU A 103 -2.64 -0.49 -5.43
N ALA A 104 -2.56 -0.32 -4.10
CA ALA A 104 -3.37 0.66 -3.42
C ALA A 104 -3.07 2.10 -3.86
N GLY A 105 -1.82 2.45 -4.17
CA GLY A 105 -1.48 3.85 -4.48
C GLY A 105 -1.72 4.81 -3.30
N CYS A 106 -1.54 4.35 -2.05
CA CYS A 106 -1.80 5.17 -0.87
C CYS A 106 -1.05 6.51 -0.90
N GLY A 107 -1.73 7.57 -0.50
CA GLY A 107 -1.11 8.90 -0.38
C GLY A 107 0.02 8.92 0.64
N LEU A 108 1.12 9.52 0.23
CA LEU A 108 2.32 9.78 1.01
C LEU A 108 2.62 11.29 0.99
N THR A 109 3.42 11.73 1.94
CA THR A 109 4.14 13.01 1.92
C THR A 109 5.63 12.71 2.02
N ALA A 110 6.41 13.26 1.10
CA ALA A 110 7.87 13.23 1.14
C ALA A 110 8.37 14.50 1.82
N TRP A 111 9.17 14.34 2.86
CA TRP A 111 9.69 15.47 3.65
C TRP A 111 11.10 15.77 3.19
N VAL A 112 11.23 16.78 2.34
CA VAL A 112 12.47 17.16 1.66
C VAL A 112 13.18 18.23 2.48
N ASP A 113 14.38 17.92 2.96
CA ASP A 113 15.24 18.89 3.62
C ASP A 113 15.69 19.95 2.60
N LYS A 114 15.35 21.22 2.82
CA LYS A 114 15.63 22.31 1.87
C LYS A 114 17.11 22.61 1.72
N LYS A 115 17.93 22.26 2.71
CA LYS A 115 19.37 22.48 2.68
C LYS A 115 20.07 21.39 1.87
N THR A 116 19.71 20.12 2.06
CA THR A 116 20.37 18.99 1.40
C THR A 116 19.64 18.50 0.14
N LEU A 117 18.39 18.90 -0.06
CA LEU A 117 17.48 18.42 -1.10
C LEU A 117 17.27 16.90 -1.07
N THR A 118 17.43 16.29 0.11
CA THR A 118 17.20 14.85 0.32
C THR A 118 15.88 14.62 1.05
N VAL A 119 15.17 13.55 0.69
CA VAL A 119 14.01 13.10 1.44
C VAL A 119 14.48 12.48 2.76
N ARG A 120 14.05 13.04 3.89
CA ARG A 120 14.45 12.56 5.23
C ARG A 120 13.45 11.60 5.86
N LYS A 121 12.18 11.70 5.47
CA LYS A 121 11.14 10.75 5.87
C LYS A 121 9.97 10.77 4.90
N TYR A 122 9.23 9.67 4.91
CA TYR A 122 7.92 9.58 4.29
C TYR A 122 6.87 9.45 5.37
N MET A 123 5.76 10.15 5.22
CA MET A 123 4.60 10.01 6.10
C MET A 123 3.35 9.76 5.27
N GLY A 124 2.24 9.33 5.86
CA GLY A 124 0.97 9.30 5.14
C GLY A 124 0.57 10.69 4.62
N ASN A 125 -0.31 10.76 3.64
CA ASN A 125 -0.97 12.02 3.29
C ASN A 125 -2.35 12.05 3.95
N PRO A 126 -2.61 12.94 4.94
CA PRO A 126 -3.90 13.02 5.62
C PRO A 126 -5.03 13.44 4.68
N LEU A 127 -4.72 14.17 3.60
CA LEU A 127 -5.68 14.64 2.60
C LEU A 127 -6.03 13.59 1.55
N HIS A 128 -5.31 12.46 1.51
CA HIS A 128 -5.62 11.39 0.57
C HIS A 128 -6.88 10.63 1.02
N THR A 129 -7.91 10.63 0.19
CA THR A 129 -9.25 10.09 0.52
C THR A 129 -9.26 8.60 0.86
N GLY A 130 -8.49 7.79 0.15
CA GLY A 130 -8.38 6.34 0.41
C GLY A 130 -7.64 6.02 1.70
N SER A 131 -6.35 6.35 1.78
CA SER A 131 -5.51 6.02 2.94
C SER A 131 -5.75 6.89 4.19
N ARG A 132 -6.26 8.12 4.06
CA ARG A 132 -6.52 9.05 5.18
C ARG A 132 -5.31 9.18 6.13
N GLY A 133 -4.12 9.34 5.56
CA GLY A 133 -2.85 9.40 6.30
C GLY A 133 -2.33 8.07 6.84
N ARG A 134 -3.03 6.94 6.64
CA ARG A 134 -2.61 5.62 7.14
C ARG A 134 -1.91 4.82 6.06
N ASN A 135 -0.68 4.38 6.33
CA ASN A 135 0.09 3.54 5.44
C ASN A 135 0.62 2.31 6.16
N CYS A 136 0.90 1.23 5.42
CA CYS A 136 1.58 0.05 5.96
C CYS A 136 3.09 0.31 6.08
N ALA A 137 3.79 -0.60 6.77
CA ALA A 137 5.24 -0.55 6.93
C ALA A 137 6.00 -0.38 5.60
N LYS A 138 5.50 -0.98 4.50
CA LYS A 138 6.11 -0.82 3.16
C LYS A 138 6.11 0.64 2.71
N GLY A 139 5.00 1.37 2.93
CA GLY A 139 4.89 2.78 2.52
C GLY A 139 5.85 3.70 3.28
N TYR A 140 6.03 3.45 4.59
CA TYR A 140 7.03 4.17 5.38
C TYR A 140 8.47 3.75 5.02
N GLY A 141 8.66 2.48 4.66
CA GLY A 141 9.94 1.92 4.21
C GLY A 141 10.38 2.36 2.81
N THR A 142 9.62 3.18 2.08
CA THR A 142 10.03 3.73 0.78
C THR A 142 11.36 4.51 0.87
N MET A 143 11.68 5.07 2.04
CA MET A 143 12.97 5.72 2.27
C MET A 143 14.16 4.77 2.01
N SER A 144 14.05 3.50 2.44
CA SER A 144 15.10 2.50 2.27
C SER A 144 15.33 2.15 0.80
N GLN A 145 14.30 2.26 -0.06
CA GLN A 145 14.42 1.99 -1.50
C GLN A 145 15.10 3.13 -2.25
N MET A 146 14.83 4.37 -1.85
CA MET A 146 15.40 5.55 -2.52
C MET A 146 16.91 5.64 -2.33
N TYR A 147 17.39 5.23 -1.16
CA TYR A 147 18.80 5.27 -0.76
C TYR A 147 19.39 3.87 -0.56
N ASP A 148 18.83 2.86 -1.22
CA ASP A 148 19.30 1.49 -1.16
C ASP A 148 20.77 1.42 -1.66
N PRO A 149 21.70 0.78 -0.92
CA PRO A 149 23.09 0.64 -1.35
C PRO A 149 23.24 -0.12 -2.68
N ASP A 150 22.27 -0.98 -3.03
CA ASP A 150 22.24 -1.75 -4.27
C ASP A 150 21.45 -1.04 -5.39
N ARG A 151 21.01 0.20 -5.18
CA ARG A 151 20.35 1.01 -6.23
C ARG A 151 21.27 1.10 -7.45
N ILE A 152 20.70 0.99 -8.65
CA ILE A 152 21.44 1.06 -9.92
C ILE A 152 21.32 2.48 -10.51
N PRO A 153 22.28 3.39 -10.27
CA PRO A 153 22.21 4.78 -10.73
C PRO A 153 22.65 5.00 -12.18
N PHE A 154 23.31 4.02 -12.80
CA PHE A 154 23.90 4.16 -14.13
C PHE A 154 23.64 2.92 -15.01
N PRO A 155 23.63 3.08 -16.34
CA PRO A 155 23.67 1.94 -17.25
C PRO A 155 24.89 1.07 -16.99
N ILE A 156 24.66 -0.24 -16.89
CA ILE A 156 25.70 -1.25 -16.71
C ILE A 156 25.61 -2.31 -17.80
N LYS A 157 26.76 -2.88 -18.15
CA LYS A 157 26.90 -3.97 -19.11
C LYS A 157 27.70 -5.09 -18.48
N ARG A 158 27.34 -6.33 -18.78
CA ARG A 158 28.10 -7.49 -18.31
C ARG A 158 29.54 -7.39 -18.83
N ALA A 159 30.52 -7.62 -17.95
CA ALA A 159 31.93 -7.49 -18.31
C ALA A 159 32.32 -8.47 -19.44
N PRO A 160 33.17 -8.08 -20.40
CA PRO A 160 33.67 -8.97 -21.44
C PRO A 160 34.27 -10.25 -20.84
N GLY A 161 33.99 -11.40 -21.47
CA GLY A 161 34.47 -12.71 -21.00
C GLY A 161 33.72 -13.31 -19.80
N SER A 162 32.76 -12.59 -19.19
CA SER A 162 31.94 -13.14 -18.09
C SER A 162 30.63 -13.78 -18.57
N LYS A 163 30.18 -14.80 -17.84
CA LYS A 163 28.94 -15.54 -18.07
C LYS A 163 27.77 -14.91 -17.33
N ARG A 164 26.54 -15.24 -17.75
CA ARG A 164 25.32 -14.83 -17.03
C ARG A 164 25.33 -15.49 -15.65
N GLY A 165 25.20 -14.70 -14.60
CA GLY A 165 25.28 -15.17 -13.21
C GLY A 165 26.60 -14.81 -12.49
N ASP A 166 27.65 -14.40 -13.21
CA ASP A 166 28.96 -14.12 -12.61
C ASP A 166 29.02 -12.84 -11.75
N GLY A 167 27.98 -11.99 -11.80
CA GLY A 167 27.94 -10.73 -11.06
C GLY A 167 28.95 -9.66 -11.51
N LYS A 168 29.63 -9.86 -12.65
CA LYS A 168 30.67 -8.94 -13.17
C LYS A 168 30.08 -7.92 -14.13
N TRP A 169 30.16 -6.64 -13.75
CA TRP A 169 29.56 -5.52 -14.48
C TRP A 169 30.58 -4.40 -14.72
N ILE A 170 30.42 -3.70 -15.84
CA ILE A 170 31.12 -2.45 -16.16
C ILE A 170 30.09 -1.35 -16.41
N ARG A 171 30.40 -0.13 -15.97
CA ARG A 171 29.57 1.05 -16.27
C ARG A 171 29.75 1.44 -17.74
N ILE A 172 28.65 1.80 -18.39
CA ILE A 172 28.64 2.35 -19.76
C ILE A 172 27.85 3.66 -19.81
N THR A 173 27.91 4.37 -20.94
CA THR A 173 27.10 5.58 -21.14
C THR A 173 25.68 5.23 -21.59
N TRP A 174 24.74 6.18 -21.43
CA TRP A 174 23.40 6.05 -21.98
C TRP A 174 23.41 5.93 -23.50
N ASP A 175 24.21 6.73 -24.21
CA ASP A 175 24.32 6.66 -25.67
C ASP A 175 24.79 5.28 -26.15
N GLN A 176 25.78 4.69 -25.44
CA GLN A 176 26.24 3.34 -25.76
C GLN A 176 25.13 2.31 -25.51
N ALA A 177 24.44 2.38 -24.37
CA ALA A 177 23.35 1.46 -24.05
C ALA A 177 22.23 1.51 -25.09
N LEU A 178 21.76 2.73 -25.41
CA LEU A 178 20.68 2.96 -26.38
C LEU A 178 21.09 2.49 -27.77
N LYS A 179 22.32 2.79 -28.23
CA LYS A 179 22.82 2.34 -29.53
C LYS A 179 22.92 0.82 -29.60
N GLU A 180 23.55 0.17 -28.62
CA GLU A 180 23.75 -1.28 -28.65
C GLU A 180 22.43 -2.06 -28.53
N ILE A 181 21.50 -1.63 -27.67
CA ILE A 181 20.18 -2.26 -27.52
C ILE A 181 19.35 -2.01 -28.76
N GLY A 182 19.28 -0.76 -29.24
CA GLY A 182 18.54 -0.38 -30.43
C GLY A 182 19.01 -1.13 -31.68
N GLN A 183 20.33 -1.27 -31.88
CA GLN A 183 20.88 -2.04 -32.99
C GLN A 183 20.46 -3.50 -32.93
N LYS A 184 20.53 -4.15 -31.76
CA LYS A 184 20.08 -5.54 -31.60
C LYS A 184 18.60 -5.72 -31.88
N MET A 185 17.77 -4.80 -31.38
CA MET A 185 16.33 -4.80 -31.66
C MET A 185 16.07 -4.65 -33.17
N HIS A 186 16.76 -3.70 -33.82
CA HIS A 186 16.67 -3.51 -35.27
C HIS A 186 17.08 -4.77 -36.04
N ASP A 187 18.26 -5.33 -35.75
CA ASP A 187 18.77 -6.53 -36.43
C ASP A 187 17.83 -7.72 -36.25
N THR A 188 17.22 -7.87 -35.06
CA THR A 188 16.21 -8.90 -34.81
C THR A 188 14.98 -8.69 -35.68
N LEU A 189 14.40 -7.49 -35.68
CA LEU A 189 13.16 -7.20 -36.40
C LEU A 189 13.34 -7.16 -37.93
N LYS A 190 14.55 -6.82 -38.41
CA LYS A 190 14.88 -6.76 -39.84
C LYS A 190 14.75 -8.12 -40.53
N VAL A 191 14.83 -9.23 -39.80
CA VAL A 191 14.58 -10.58 -40.34
C VAL A 191 13.19 -10.69 -40.96
N GLY A 192 12.19 -10.04 -40.35
CA GLY A 192 10.85 -9.86 -40.94
C GLY A 192 9.91 -11.08 -40.89
N ASP A 193 10.37 -12.21 -40.37
CA ASP A 193 9.53 -13.40 -40.20
C ASP A 193 8.62 -13.32 -38.95
N GLU A 194 7.66 -14.25 -38.83
CA GLU A 194 6.73 -14.28 -37.69
C GLU A 194 7.40 -14.52 -36.34
N LEU A 195 8.60 -15.10 -36.32
CA LEU A 195 9.32 -15.40 -35.10
C LEU A 195 10.07 -14.16 -34.60
N SER A 196 10.68 -13.39 -35.50
CA SER A 196 11.38 -12.13 -35.25
C SER A 196 10.53 -11.13 -34.47
N LYS A 197 9.23 -11.04 -34.80
CA LYS A 197 8.24 -10.20 -34.14
C LYS A 197 7.91 -10.62 -32.69
N LYS A 198 8.32 -11.82 -32.27
CA LYS A 198 8.05 -12.41 -30.94
C LYS A 198 9.31 -12.49 -30.06
N TYR A 199 10.50 -12.16 -30.58
CA TYR A 199 11.76 -12.24 -29.82
C TYR A 199 11.99 -11.08 -28.86
N ILE A 200 11.22 -9.99 -28.98
CA ILE A 200 11.31 -8.84 -28.11
C ILE A 200 10.15 -8.92 -27.11
N MET A 201 10.50 -8.99 -25.83
CA MET A 201 9.54 -9.03 -24.74
C MET A 201 9.85 -7.92 -23.73
N TYR A 202 8.85 -7.11 -23.44
CA TYR A 202 8.85 -6.13 -22.37
C TYR A 202 7.94 -6.63 -21.25
N HIS A 203 8.57 -7.13 -20.18
CA HIS A 203 7.87 -7.44 -18.94
C HIS A 203 8.02 -6.28 -17.98
N VAL A 204 6.94 -5.55 -17.74
CA VAL A 204 6.89 -4.52 -16.69
C VAL A 204 6.39 -5.16 -15.40
N GLY A 205 7.15 -5.05 -14.31
CA GLY A 205 6.64 -5.43 -13.01
C GLY A 205 5.37 -4.62 -12.70
N ARG A 206 5.55 -3.36 -12.31
CA ARG A 206 4.43 -2.45 -12.06
C ARG A 206 4.51 -1.23 -12.98
N PRO A 207 3.54 -1.00 -13.88
CA PRO A 207 3.52 0.23 -14.66
C PRO A 207 3.18 1.40 -13.74
N ASN A 208 4.16 2.28 -13.51
CA ASN A 208 4.00 3.53 -12.76
C ASN A 208 3.79 4.73 -13.70
N GLU A 209 3.22 4.45 -14.86
CA GLU A 209 3.09 5.37 -15.99
C GLU A 209 1.78 5.07 -16.72
N ASN A 210 1.22 6.09 -17.39
CA ASN A 210 -0.11 6.03 -18.00
C ASN A 210 -0.07 5.63 -19.49
N GLY A 211 0.46 4.45 -19.77
CA GLY A 211 0.36 3.78 -21.08
C GLY A 211 1.31 4.25 -22.19
N PHE A 212 2.37 5.00 -21.89
CA PHE A 212 3.42 5.36 -22.84
C PHE A 212 4.33 4.16 -23.16
N THR A 213 4.78 3.41 -22.15
CA THR A 213 5.81 2.39 -22.34
C THR A 213 5.27 1.19 -23.12
N GLY A 214 4.01 0.81 -22.86
CA GLY A 214 3.33 -0.23 -23.63
C GLY A 214 3.14 0.11 -25.12
N ARG A 215 3.20 1.40 -25.50
CA ARG A 215 3.12 1.81 -26.93
C ARG A 215 4.43 1.55 -27.68
N VAL A 216 5.57 1.48 -26.99
CA VAL A 216 6.87 1.29 -27.65
C VAL A 216 6.93 -0.06 -28.38
N PRO A 217 6.64 -1.22 -27.75
CA PRO A 217 6.55 -2.50 -28.46
C PRO A 217 5.49 -2.48 -29.58
N ALA A 218 4.33 -1.88 -29.33
CA ALA A 218 3.26 -1.79 -30.32
C ALA A 218 3.69 -1.03 -31.60
N MET A 219 4.42 0.08 -31.46
CA MET A 219 4.95 0.84 -32.60
C MET A 219 6.01 0.07 -33.41
N LEU A 220 6.65 -0.92 -32.79
CA LEU A 220 7.60 -1.82 -33.46
C LEU A 220 6.89 -3.00 -34.16
N GLY A 221 5.56 -3.09 -34.08
CA GLY A 221 4.80 -4.24 -34.60
C GLY A 221 5.01 -5.51 -33.78
N VAL A 222 5.36 -5.37 -32.49
CA VAL A 222 5.68 -6.47 -31.57
C VAL A 222 4.55 -6.64 -30.56
N ASP A 223 3.95 -7.84 -30.55
CA ASP A 223 3.04 -8.29 -29.49
C ASP A 223 3.83 -8.95 -28.36
N GLY A 224 4.59 -8.12 -27.66
CA GLY A 224 5.58 -8.55 -26.66
C GLY A 224 5.50 -7.72 -25.39
N THR A 225 4.29 -7.51 -24.89
CA THR A 225 4.07 -6.80 -23.63
C THR A 225 3.48 -7.75 -22.60
N ASP A 226 4.11 -7.80 -21.44
CA ASP A 226 3.63 -8.55 -20.29
C ASP A 226 3.77 -7.69 -19.03
N SER A 227 2.90 -7.94 -18.06
CA SER A 227 2.90 -7.20 -16.82
C SER A 227 2.60 -8.08 -15.62
N HIS A 228 2.88 -7.58 -14.42
CA HIS A 228 2.42 -8.24 -13.20
C HIS A 228 0.91 -8.56 -13.21
N THR A 229 0.08 -7.76 -13.87
CA THR A 229 -1.36 -8.00 -13.97
C THR A 229 -1.66 -9.31 -14.72
N ASN A 230 -0.98 -9.55 -15.85
CA ASN A 230 -1.20 -10.72 -16.70
C ASN A 230 -0.93 -12.04 -15.96
N ILE A 231 0.09 -12.06 -15.11
CA ILE A 231 0.48 -13.25 -14.35
C ILE A 231 -0.17 -13.35 -12.96
N CYS A 232 -0.97 -12.35 -12.55
CA CYS A 232 -1.54 -12.28 -11.21
C CYS A 232 -3.04 -11.96 -11.22
N SER A 233 -3.42 -10.67 -11.34
CA SER A 233 -4.78 -10.22 -11.05
C SER A 233 -5.75 -10.26 -12.23
N ALA A 234 -5.30 -10.58 -13.45
CA ALA A 234 -6.15 -10.63 -14.64
C ALA A 234 -7.40 -11.51 -14.46
N GLY A 235 -7.26 -12.70 -13.89
CA GLY A 235 -8.40 -13.61 -13.68
C GLY A 235 -9.47 -13.06 -12.72
N ALA A 236 -9.05 -12.33 -11.67
CA ALA A 236 -9.99 -11.68 -10.75
C ALA A 236 -10.67 -10.45 -11.37
N ARG A 237 -9.93 -9.69 -12.20
CA ARG A 237 -10.44 -8.52 -12.90
C ARG A 237 -11.46 -8.88 -13.98
N GLU A 238 -11.25 -9.98 -14.70
CA GLU A 238 -12.19 -10.45 -15.73
C GLU A 238 -13.61 -10.58 -15.18
N GLY A 239 -13.80 -11.22 -14.03
CA GLY A 239 -15.12 -11.34 -13.40
C GLY A 239 -15.74 -10.00 -13.02
N SER A 240 -14.92 -9.03 -12.57
CA SER A 240 -15.40 -7.68 -12.23
C SER A 240 -15.76 -6.88 -13.48
N ILE A 241 -14.97 -6.99 -14.54
CA ILE A 241 -15.24 -6.35 -15.83
C ILE A 241 -16.52 -6.89 -16.44
N GLN A 242 -16.70 -8.22 -16.46
CA GLN A 242 -17.91 -8.85 -16.99
C GLN A 242 -19.16 -8.45 -16.20
N TRP A 243 -19.05 -8.26 -14.88
CA TRP A 243 -20.19 -7.96 -14.01
C TRP A 243 -20.51 -6.46 -13.90
N ALA A 244 -19.48 -5.63 -13.75
CA ALA A 244 -19.62 -4.21 -13.40
C ALA A 244 -19.01 -3.25 -14.44
N ASN A 245 -18.47 -3.79 -15.55
CA ASN A 245 -17.74 -3.02 -16.57
C ASN A 245 -16.61 -2.16 -15.98
N ASP A 246 -16.00 -2.65 -14.89
CA ASP A 246 -14.89 -2.00 -14.20
C ASP A 246 -13.91 -3.08 -13.71
N ASP A 247 -12.62 -2.83 -13.85
CA ASP A 247 -11.57 -3.74 -13.39
C ASP A 247 -11.29 -3.60 -11.89
N ARG A 248 -11.80 -2.55 -11.24
CA ARG A 248 -11.59 -2.24 -9.82
C ARG A 248 -12.84 -1.64 -9.18
N ASN A 249 -13.55 -2.48 -8.44
CA ASN A 249 -14.61 -1.97 -7.57
C ASN A 249 -14.04 -1.23 -6.35
N SER A 250 -14.70 -0.13 -5.97
CA SER A 250 -14.48 0.57 -4.69
C SER A 250 -15.76 0.51 -3.86
N PRO A 251 -16.05 -0.63 -3.20
CA PRO A 251 -17.24 -0.76 -2.36
C PRO A 251 -17.25 0.25 -1.22
N ASP A 252 -18.46 0.63 -0.78
CA ASP A 252 -18.66 1.46 0.41
C ASP A 252 -18.47 0.63 1.70
N TRP A 253 -17.21 0.24 1.95
CA TRP A 253 -16.83 -0.61 3.06
C TRP A 253 -17.33 -0.09 4.40
N ALA A 254 -17.28 1.24 4.62
CA ALA A 254 -17.60 1.87 5.90
C ALA A 254 -19.08 1.79 6.30
N ASN A 255 -19.99 1.49 5.36
CA ASN A 255 -21.42 1.35 5.62
C ASN A 255 -21.93 -0.09 5.49
N ALA A 256 -21.03 -1.03 5.18
CA ALA A 256 -21.39 -2.44 5.13
C ALA A 256 -21.79 -2.98 6.51
N LYS A 257 -22.79 -3.87 6.55
CA LYS A 257 -23.20 -4.61 7.77
C LYS A 257 -22.47 -5.96 7.90
N LEU A 258 -21.94 -6.45 6.79
CA LEU A 258 -21.16 -7.66 6.69
C LEU A 258 -19.95 -7.38 5.79
N ILE A 259 -18.77 -7.69 6.32
CA ILE A 259 -17.50 -7.69 5.61
C ILE A 259 -17.17 -9.15 5.31
N PHE A 260 -17.09 -9.50 4.03
CA PHE A 260 -16.75 -10.85 3.60
C PHE A 260 -15.42 -10.82 2.86
N LEU A 261 -14.39 -11.43 3.45
CA LEU A 261 -13.03 -11.46 2.92
C LEU A 261 -12.68 -12.89 2.51
N GLN A 262 -12.68 -13.16 1.20
CA GLN A 262 -12.15 -14.42 0.67
C GLN A 262 -10.73 -14.23 0.17
N SER A 263 -9.79 -15.03 0.71
CA SER A 263 -8.36 -15.00 0.37
C SER A 263 -7.80 -13.58 0.31
N SER A 264 -8.39 -12.70 1.13
CA SER A 264 -8.10 -11.27 1.21
C SER A 264 -7.68 -10.94 2.62
N HIS A 265 -6.44 -10.49 2.75
CA HIS A 265 -5.86 -10.24 4.05
C HIS A 265 -5.83 -8.73 4.33
N ALA A 266 -6.98 -8.08 4.51
CA ALA A 266 -7.04 -6.64 4.79
C ALA A 266 -6.15 -6.17 5.98
N ALA A 267 -5.85 -7.05 6.94
CA ALA A 267 -4.93 -6.77 8.05
C ALA A 267 -3.45 -7.09 7.78
N ASP A 268 -3.12 -7.83 6.71
CA ASP A 268 -1.75 -8.24 6.36
C ASP A 268 -1.25 -7.66 5.03
N ALA A 269 -2.10 -7.75 4.01
CA ALA A 269 -1.72 -7.62 2.62
C ALA A 269 -1.54 -6.16 2.23
N GLY A 270 -0.41 -5.90 1.56
CA GLY A 270 -0.27 -4.72 0.71
C GLY A 270 -0.83 -5.02 -0.68
N HIS A 271 -2.05 -4.60 -0.95
CA HIS A 271 -2.66 -4.50 -2.27
C HIS A 271 -3.85 -3.52 -2.17
N TYR A 272 -4.88 -3.63 -3.02
CA TYR A 272 -6.09 -2.78 -2.98
C TYR A 272 -6.68 -2.60 -1.57
N PHE A 273 -6.68 -3.66 -0.76
CA PHE A 273 -7.32 -3.67 0.56
C PHE A 273 -6.62 -2.79 1.60
N GLN A 274 -5.40 -2.33 1.35
CA GLN A 274 -4.69 -1.48 2.31
C GLN A 274 -5.45 -0.17 2.58
N GLN A 275 -6.08 0.41 1.56
CA GLN A 275 -6.93 1.60 1.74
C GLN A 275 -8.26 1.24 2.40
N SER A 276 -8.82 0.07 2.04
CA SER A 276 -10.08 -0.41 2.59
C SER A 276 -10.00 -0.77 4.07
N ALA A 277 -8.82 -1.14 4.60
CA ALA A 277 -8.67 -1.58 6.00
C ALA A 277 -9.20 -0.56 7.01
N GLY A 278 -8.95 0.74 6.79
CA GLY A 278 -9.50 1.80 7.65
C GLY A 278 -11.02 1.91 7.57
N LEU A 279 -11.58 1.73 6.38
CA LEU A 279 -13.03 1.76 6.16
C LEU A 279 -13.72 0.51 6.73
N ILE A 280 -13.09 -0.66 6.61
CA ILE A 280 -13.53 -1.90 7.24
C ILE A 280 -13.55 -1.75 8.76
N ALA A 281 -12.53 -1.12 9.35
CA ALA A 281 -12.50 -0.82 10.78
C ALA A 281 -13.64 0.13 11.20
N ASP A 282 -13.94 1.16 10.39
CA ASP A 282 -15.09 2.05 10.64
C ASP A 282 -16.42 1.28 10.61
N ALA A 283 -16.61 0.35 9.66
CA ALA A 283 -17.79 -0.51 9.59
C ALA A 283 -17.89 -1.45 10.80
N ARG A 284 -16.77 -2.07 11.19
CA ARG A 284 -16.68 -2.94 12.37
C ARG A 284 -17.05 -2.18 13.64
N LYS A 285 -16.61 -0.93 13.79
CA LYS A 285 -16.99 -0.05 14.90
C LYS A 285 -18.49 0.23 14.94
N LYS A 286 -19.16 0.29 13.78
CA LYS A 286 -20.63 0.40 13.66
C LYS A 286 -21.36 -0.93 13.89
N GLY A 287 -20.66 -2.02 14.20
CA GLY A 287 -21.23 -3.33 14.46
C GLY A 287 -21.22 -4.30 13.28
N ALA A 288 -20.54 -3.96 12.17
CA ALA A 288 -20.42 -4.89 11.04
C ALA A 288 -19.73 -6.20 11.46
N LYS A 289 -20.30 -7.32 11.00
CA LYS A 289 -19.70 -8.64 11.15
C LYS A 289 -18.64 -8.87 10.09
N MET A 290 -17.59 -9.60 10.43
CA MET A 290 -16.53 -9.96 9.50
C MET A 290 -16.38 -11.47 9.41
N VAL A 291 -16.49 -11.98 8.19
CA VAL A 291 -16.27 -13.38 7.85
C VAL A 291 -15.04 -13.45 6.95
N VAL A 292 -14.11 -14.34 7.30
CA VAL A 292 -12.88 -14.57 6.54
C VAL A 292 -12.87 -16.01 6.04
N ILE A 293 -12.70 -16.20 4.73
CA ILE A 293 -12.45 -17.49 4.11
C ILE A 293 -10.99 -17.52 3.67
N ASP A 294 -10.18 -18.34 4.31
CA ASP A 294 -8.73 -18.36 4.12
C ASP A 294 -8.19 -19.73 4.59
N PRO A 295 -7.36 -20.44 3.81
CA PRO A 295 -6.76 -21.72 4.25
C PRO A 295 -5.84 -21.58 5.46
N ARG A 296 -5.38 -20.37 5.80
CA ARG A 296 -4.58 -20.10 7.00
C ARG A 296 -5.31 -19.16 7.96
N LEU A 297 -4.98 -19.26 9.24
CA LEU A 297 -5.38 -18.24 10.22
C LEU A 297 -4.51 -16.98 10.00
N SER A 298 -4.93 -16.12 9.08
CA SER A 298 -4.31 -14.82 8.82
C SER A 298 -4.57 -13.81 9.95
N ASN A 299 -3.89 -12.65 9.94
CA ASN A 299 -4.24 -11.62 10.93
C ASN A 299 -5.66 -11.12 10.73
N SER A 300 -6.18 -11.08 9.49
CA SER A 300 -7.60 -10.80 9.22
C SER A 300 -8.50 -11.85 9.86
N ALA A 301 -8.17 -13.14 9.70
CA ALA A 301 -8.93 -14.22 10.31
C ALA A 301 -8.90 -14.17 11.85
N GLY A 302 -7.76 -13.81 12.44
CA GLY A 302 -7.60 -13.67 13.88
C GLY A 302 -8.45 -12.57 14.52
N ILE A 303 -8.96 -11.62 13.74
CA ILE A 303 -9.88 -10.56 14.19
C ILE A 303 -11.29 -10.67 13.58
N ALA A 304 -11.60 -11.77 12.91
CA ALA A 304 -12.91 -12.03 12.31
C ALA A 304 -13.93 -12.54 13.34
N ASP A 305 -15.23 -12.38 13.06
CA ASP A 305 -16.29 -13.03 13.83
C ASP A 305 -16.42 -14.52 13.44
N LEU A 306 -16.08 -14.88 12.20
CA LEU A 306 -16.03 -16.25 11.71
C LEU A 306 -14.86 -16.42 10.74
N TRP A 307 -14.09 -17.47 10.94
CA TRP A 307 -13.07 -17.93 10.01
C TRP A 307 -13.44 -19.31 9.47
N LEU A 308 -13.40 -19.45 8.14
CA LEU A 308 -13.57 -20.71 7.43
C LEU A 308 -12.28 -21.05 6.68
N SER A 309 -11.81 -22.28 6.84
CA SER A 309 -10.55 -22.75 6.26
C SER A 309 -10.78 -23.84 5.21
N PRO A 310 -11.14 -23.49 3.96
CA PRO A 310 -11.27 -24.46 2.88
C PRO A 310 -9.91 -24.97 2.41
N TRP A 311 -9.93 -26.04 1.63
CA TRP A 311 -8.77 -26.43 0.83
C TRP A 311 -8.54 -25.38 -0.28
N PRO A 312 -7.29 -24.93 -0.51
CA PRO A 312 -7.01 -23.96 -1.57
C PRO A 312 -7.53 -24.42 -2.93
N GLY A 313 -8.27 -23.56 -3.62
CA GLY A 313 -8.86 -23.85 -4.93
C GLY A 313 -10.25 -24.50 -4.89
N THR A 314 -10.81 -24.75 -3.70
CA THR A 314 -12.17 -25.31 -3.53
C THR A 314 -13.24 -24.26 -3.24
N GLU A 315 -12.88 -22.98 -3.24
CA GLU A 315 -13.75 -21.88 -2.85
C GLU A 315 -14.95 -21.72 -3.81
N ALA A 316 -14.78 -22.09 -5.09
CA ALA A 316 -15.89 -22.07 -6.06
C ALA A 316 -17.05 -23.01 -5.63
N ALA A 317 -16.74 -24.17 -5.06
CA ALA A 317 -17.76 -25.09 -4.56
C ALA A 317 -18.52 -24.51 -3.35
N LEU A 318 -17.82 -23.78 -2.47
CA LEU A 318 -18.46 -23.07 -1.36
C LEU A 318 -19.41 -21.98 -1.86
N TYR A 319 -19.01 -21.19 -2.86
CA TYR A 319 -19.90 -20.18 -3.44
C TYR A 319 -21.14 -20.78 -4.09
N LEU A 320 -20.99 -21.87 -4.85
CA LEU A 320 -22.14 -22.57 -5.43
C LEU A 320 -23.08 -23.09 -4.35
N HIS A 321 -22.53 -23.59 -3.23
CA HIS A 321 -23.34 -23.97 -2.08
C HIS A 321 -24.06 -22.77 -1.45
N TYR A 322 -23.39 -21.63 -1.26
CA TYR A 322 -24.04 -20.42 -0.73
C TYR A 322 -25.15 -19.91 -1.64
N VAL A 323 -24.92 -19.88 -2.96
CA VAL A 323 -25.94 -19.52 -3.94
C VAL A 323 -27.12 -20.49 -3.88
N ASN A 324 -26.86 -21.80 -3.80
CA ASN A 324 -27.91 -22.80 -3.67
C ASN A 324 -28.79 -22.55 -2.42
N ARG A 325 -28.18 -22.25 -1.27
CA ARG A 325 -28.92 -21.93 -0.04
C ARG A 325 -29.74 -20.65 -0.18
N VAL A 326 -29.15 -19.58 -0.72
CA VAL A 326 -29.85 -18.31 -0.96
C VAL A 326 -31.07 -18.51 -1.86
N LEU A 327 -30.99 -19.39 -2.87
CA LEU A 327 -32.08 -19.64 -3.79
C LEU A 327 -33.20 -20.55 -3.24
N ASN A 328 -32.90 -21.42 -2.27
CA ASN A 328 -33.82 -22.48 -1.84
C ASN A 328 -34.26 -22.37 -0.38
N GLU A 329 -33.70 -21.44 0.40
CA GLU A 329 -33.99 -21.29 1.82
C GLU A 329 -34.55 -19.90 2.16
N ASP A 330 -35.37 -19.86 3.20
CA ASP A 330 -35.81 -18.62 3.84
C ASP A 330 -34.86 -18.25 4.98
N ASN A 331 -34.80 -16.96 5.30
CA ASN A 331 -34.11 -16.47 6.49
C ASN A 331 -34.84 -16.87 7.78
N ILE A 332 -34.22 -16.57 8.92
CA ILE A 332 -34.74 -16.90 10.26
C ILE A 332 -36.14 -16.34 10.57
N ASN A 333 -36.62 -15.37 9.78
CA ASN A 333 -37.95 -14.77 9.91
C ASN A 333 -38.93 -15.27 8.84
N GLY A 334 -38.60 -16.35 8.12
CA GLY A 334 -39.44 -16.92 7.07
C GLY A 334 -39.55 -16.06 5.81
N LYS A 335 -38.58 -15.17 5.55
CA LYS A 335 -38.54 -14.39 4.30
C LYS A 335 -37.48 -14.95 3.37
N SER A 336 -37.81 -15.01 2.07
CA SER A 336 -36.86 -15.36 1.01
C SER A 336 -35.54 -14.60 1.18
N LEU A 337 -34.43 -15.33 1.02
CA LEU A 337 -33.09 -14.75 0.98
C LEU A 337 -32.81 -14.02 -0.35
N VAL A 338 -33.65 -14.22 -1.36
CA VAL A 338 -33.53 -13.58 -2.68
C VAL A 338 -34.26 -12.24 -2.70
N ASP A 339 -33.57 -11.18 -3.13
CA ASP A 339 -34.24 -9.95 -3.56
C ASP A 339 -34.77 -10.13 -4.99
N HIS A 340 -35.99 -10.67 -5.11
CA HIS A 340 -36.61 -10.94 -6.40
C HIS A 340 -36.82 -9.68 -7.25
N LYS A 341 -37.00 -8.51 -6.61
CA LYS A 341 -37.15 -7.24 -7.35
C LYS A 341 -35.81 -6.83 -7.95
N PHE A 342 -34.71 -7.00 -7.20
CA PHE A 342 -33.38 -6.76 -7.72
C PHE A 342 -33.09 -7.68 -8.91
N VAL A 343 -33.26 -9.00 -8.75
CA VAL A 343 -33.02 -9.98 -9.82
C VAL A 343 -33.84 -9.65 -11.05
N LYS A 344 -35.13 -9.35 -10.88
CA LYS A 344 -36.03 -9.05 -12.00
C LYS A 344 -35.57 -7.83 -12.82
N ASN A 345 -35.04 -6.80 -12.15
CA ASN A 345 -34.77 -5.50 -12.76
C ASN A 345 -33.31 -5.32 -13.20
N TRP A 346 -32.36 -6.00 -12.56
CA TRP A 346 -30.92 -5.73 -12.69
C TRP A 346 -30.09 -6.93 -13.15
N VAL A 347 -30.71 -8.10 -13.34
CA VAL A 347 -30.04 -9.29 -13.86
C VAL A 347 -30.68 -9.67 -15.20
N ASN A 348 -29.89 -10.24 -16.12
CA ASN A 348 -30.30 -10.67 -17.45
C ASN A 348 -31.05 -12.02 -17.46
N TRP A 349 -31.85 -12.28 -16.42
CA TRP A 349 -32.59 -13.55 -16.28
C TRP A 349 -33.55 -13.78 -17.46
N ASP A 350 -34.14 -12.72 -18.02
CA ASP A 350 -35.04 -12.77 -19.17
C ASP A 350 -34.32 -13.27 -20.43
N LYS A 351 -33.06 -12.86 -20.62
CA LYS A 351 -32.23 -13.33 -21.74
C LYS A 351 -31.91 -14.80 -21.63
N LEU A 352 -31.58 -15.27 -20.43
CA LEU A 352 -31.36 -16.69 -20.18
C LEU A 352 -32.62 -17.52 -20.43
N MET A 353 -33.78 -17.02 -19.99
CA MET A 353 -35.09 -17.66 -20.19
C MET A 353 -35.56 -17.65 -21.65
N ALA A 354 -35.12 -16.68 -22.45
CA ALA A 354 -35.44 -16.62 -23.87
C ALA A 354 -34.54 -17.52 -24.75
N ASP A 355 -33.40 -17.99 -24.23
CA ASP A 355 -32.44 -18.80 -24.97
C ASP A 355 -32.79 -20.31 -24.94
N ASP A 356 -33.65 -20.71 -25.87
CA ASP A 356 -34.09 -22.11 -25.99
C ASP A 356 -32.94 -23.09 -26.26
N ALA A 357 -31.86 -22.65 -26.92
CA ALA A 357 -30.71 -23.52 -27.20
C ALA A 357 -29.93 -23.81 -25.91
N TYR A 358 -29.71 -22.79 -25.09
CA TYR A 358 -29.13 -22.94 -23.77
C TYR A 358 -30.00 -23.84 -22.86
N LEU A 359 -31.30 -23.58 -22.78
CA LEU A 359 -32.21 -24.37 -21.92
C LEU A 359 -32.29 -25.84 -22.34
N LYS A 360 -32.32 -26.14 -23.65
CA LYS A 360 -32.24 -27.51 -24.16
C LYS A 360 -30.94 -28.20 -23.75
N LYS A 361 -29.82 -27.48 -23.82
CA LYS A 361 -28.51 -27.99 -23.38
C LYS A 361 -28.48 -28.27 -21.87
N MET A 362 -29.09 -27.41 -21.06
CA MET A 362 -29.20 -27.65 -19.61
C MET A 362 -30.06 -28.88 -19.29
N LEU A 363 -31.12 -29.12 -20.06
CA LEU A 363 -31.96 -30.32 -19.95
C LEU A 363 -31.17 -31.58 -20.35
N GLU A 364 -30.42 -31.53 -21.47
CA GLU A 364 -29.55 -32.62 -21.93
C GLU A 364 -28.49 -32.99 -20.88
N TYR A 365 -27.91 -31.98 -20.23
CA TYR A 365 -26.96 -32.17 -19.13
C TYR A 365 -27.61 -32.66 -17.83
N GLY A 366 -28.95 -32.70 -17.75
CA GLY A 366 -29.68 -33.08 -16.55
C GLY A 366 -29.62 -32.02 -15.43
N TYR A 367 -29.25 -30.79 -15.75
CA TYR A 367 -29.19 -29.69 -14.77
C TYR A 367 -30.58 -29.12 -14.46
N ILE A 368 -31.53 -29.26 -15.39
CA ILE A 368 -32.94 -28.96 -15.18
C ILE A 368 -33.79 -30.18 -15.54
N LYS A 369 -34.94 -30.34 -14.87
CA LYS A 369 -35.86 -31.47 -15.13
C LYS A 369 -36.76 -31.24 -16.35
N SER A 370 -37.04 -29.98 -16.66
CA SER A 370 -37.87 -29.55 -17.78
C SER A 370 -37.51 -28.12 -18.16
N ILE A 371 -37.80 -27.73 -19.40
CA ILE A 371 -37.71 -26.33 -19.82
C ILE A 371 -38.84 -25.54 -19.12
N PRO A 372 -38.54 -24.45 -18.41
CA PRO A 372 -39.58 -23.68 -17.71
C PRO A 372 -40.53 -22.97 -18.70
N GLU A 373 -41.78 -22.80 -18.29
CA GLU A 373 -42.76 -22.01 -19.06
C GLU A 373 -42.40 -20.51 -19.04
N LYS A 374 -42.62 -19.83 -20.16
CA LYS A 374 -42.20 -18.44 -20.40
C LYS A 374 -43.21 -17.41 -19.89
#